data_AF-A0A5B8YYB3-F1
#
_entry.id   AF-A0A5B8YYB3-F1
#
_cell.length_a   1.000
_cell.length_b   1.000
_cell.length_c   1.000
_cell.angle_alpha   90.00
_cell.angle_beta   90.00
_cell.angle_gamma   90.00
#
_symmetry.space_group_name_H-M   'P 1'
#
loop_
_entity.id
_entity.type
_entity.pdbx_description
1 polymer ?
#
loop_
_entity_poly.entity_id
_entity_poly.type
_entity_poly.pdbx_seq_one_letter_code
_entity_poly.pdbx_strand_id
1 'polypeptide(L)'
;ELICALTSFEALCCFRPLGAIIAYLKRIPELAELVGADAVLGQYMMAPESALPAADSDEEKQSLKAMMTNVYAASDDIVAKTLRLHLQRIEETGAQCAEDELFARIYRQYPDDVGCWMVYFLNYVQMVPGEALFLSDSEPH
;
A
#
# COMPACT_ATOMS: atom_id res chain seq x y z
N GLU A 1 -6.26 -10.05 -17.43
CA GLU A 1 -6.37 -11.47 -17.03
C GLU A 1 -7.68 -11.71 -16.27
N LEU A 2 -8.10 -12.97 -16.04
CA LEU A 2 -9.27 -13.29 -15.21
C LEU A 2 -8.90 -14.39 -14.20
N ILE A 3 -9.05 -14.09 -12.91
CA ILE A 3 -8.82 -15.03 -11.82
C ILE A 3 -10.19 -15.49 -11.30
N CYS A 4 -10.36 -16.79 -11.06
CA CYS A 4 -11.54 -17.36 -10.43
C CYS A 4 -11.13 -18.18 -9.20
N ALA A 5 -11.69 -17.85 -8.05
CA ALA A 5 -11.38 -18.51 -6.79
C ALA A 5 -12.01 -19.91 -6.76
N LEU A 6 -11.16 -20.95 -6.70
CA LEU A 6 -11.59 -22.35 -6.48
C LEU A 6 -11.63 -22.72 -4.99
N THR A 7 -10.77 -22.06 -4.21
CA THR A 7 -10.73 -22.06 -2.75
C THR A 7 -10.76 -20.60 -2.28
N SER A 8 -10.75 -20.35 -0.96
CA SER A 8 -10.44 -19.01 -0.46
C SER A 8 -9.15 -18.51 -1.11
N PHE A 9 -9.21 -17.30 -1.66
CA PHE A 9 -8.13 -16.69 -2.43
C PHE A 9 -7.94 -15.25 -1.97
N GLU A 10 -6.71 -14.78 -1.97
CA GLU A 10 -6.35 -13.45 -1.52
C GLU A 10 -5.43 -12.80 -2.55
N ALA A 11 -5.64 -11.53 -2.85
CA ALA A 11 -4.82 -10.76 -3.79
C ALA A 11 -4.65 -9.32 -3.33
N LEU A 12 -3.57 -8.69 -3.80
CA LEU A 12 -3.47 -7.24 -3.85
C LEU A 12 -3.84 -6.83 -5.27
N CYS A 13 -4.67 -5.81 -5.46
CA CYS A 13 -5.08 -5.40 -6.81
C CYS A 13 -5.52 -3.95 -6.85
N CYS A 14 -5.00 -3.21 -7.84
CA CYS A 14 -5.24 -1.78 -8.08
C CYS A 14 -4.91 -0.90 -6.89
N PHE A 15 -4.61 0.37 -7.14
CA PHE A 15 -4.42 1.31 -6.03
C PHE A 15 -5.72 1.48 -5.23
N ARG A 16 -5.57 1.61 -3.92
CA ARG A 16 -6.64 2.08 -3.03
C ARG A 16 -6.93 3.54 -3.32
N PRO A 17 -8.11 4.06 -2.98
CA PRO A 17 -8.38 5.50 -3.01
C PRO A 17 -7.31 6.27 -2.22
N LEU A 18 -6.90 7.43 -2.73
CA LEU A 18 -5.83 8.23 -2.13
C LEU A 18 -6.06 8.53 -0.64
N GLY A 19 -7.31 8.80 -0.23
CA GLY A 19 -7.66 9.03 1.18
C GLY A 19 -7.32 7.86 2.09
N ALA A 20 -7.51 6.62 1.62
CA ALA A 20 -7.13 5.41 2.36
C ALA A 20 -5.61 5.26 2.48
N ILE A 21 -4.87 5.57 1.41
CA ILE A 21 -3.40 5.58 1.44
C ILE A 21 -2.90 6.62 2.45
N ILE A 22 -3.44 7.85 2.42
CA ILE A 22 -3.11 8.91 3.38
C ILE A 22 -3.38 8.46 4.82
N ALA A 23 -4.47 7.72 5.07
CA ALA A 23 -4.76 7.19 6.40
C ALA A 23 -3.68 6.21 6.89
N TYR A 24 -3.13 5.36 6.02
CA TYR A 24 -1.97 4.53 6.36
C TYR A 24 -0.71 5.34 6.59
N LEU A 25 -0.40 6.32 5.73
CA LEU A 25 0.78 7.17 5.88
C LEU A 25 0.77 7.92 7.23
N LYS A 26 -0.39 8.40 7.67
CA LYS A 26 -0.54 9.03 9.00
C LYS A 26 -0.24 8.09 10.17
N ARG A 27 -0.51 6.79 10.00
CA ARG A 27 -0.32 5.76 11.03
C ARG A 27 1.08 5.13 10.99
N ILE A 28 1.71 5.12 9.81
CA ILE A 28 2.96 4.42 9.53
C ILE A 28 4.05 5.43 9.16
N PRO A 29 4.72 6.05 10.15
CA PRO A 29 5.75 7.06 9.91
C PRO A 29 6.90 6.60 9.02
N GLU A 30 7.34 5.34 9.09
CA GLU A 30 8.39 4.80 8.22
C GLU A 30 7.99 4.87 6.75
N LEU A 31 6.73 4.55 6.45
CA LEU A 31 6.22 4.58 5.11
C LEU A 31 6.01 6.03 4.64
N ALA A 32 5.50 6.91 5.52
CA ALA A 32 5.36 8.32 5.22
C ALA A 32 6.69 9.00 4.89
N GLU A 33 7.75 8.68 5.64
CA GLU A 33 9.10 9.16 5.37
C GLU A 33 9.64 8.58 4.05
N LEU A 34 9.50 7.27 3.84
CA LEU A 34 9.98 6.58 2.63
C LEU A 34 9.38 7.17 1.34
N VAL A 35 8.08 7.48 1.34
CA VAL A 35 7.40 8.03 0.16
C VAL A 35 7.56 9.54 0.03
N GLY A 36 8.18 10.21 1.02
CA GLY A 36 8.26 11.66 1.08
C GLY A 36 6.88 12.32 1.17
N ALA A 37 5.98 11.77 1.99
CA ALA A 37 4.56 12.13 2.03
C ALA A 37 4.33 13.65 2.18
N ASP A 38 5.07 14.33 3.05
CA ASP A 38 4.94 15.78 3.24
C ASP A 38 5.28 16.58 1.98
N ALA A 39 6.28 16.14 1.21
CA ALA A 39 6.68 16.81 -0.03
C ALA A 39 5.75 16.49 -1.20
N VAL A 40 5.28 15.24 -1.30
CA VAL A 40 4.44 14.76 -2.41
C VAL A 40 2.98 15.18 -2.24
N LEU A 41 2.43 15.01 -1.04
CA LEU A 41 1.01 15.19 -0.77
C LEU A 41 0.71 16.56 -0.15
N GLY A 42 1.68 17.17 0.55
CA GLY A 42 1.57 18.52 1.10
C GLY A 42 0.26 18.73 1.87
N GLN A 43 -0.58 19.61 1.36
CA GLN A 43 -1.88 19.93 1.97
C GLN A 43 -2.83 18.72 2.09
N TYR A 44 -2.72 17.72 1.20
CA TYR A 44 -3.59 16.54 1.23
C TYR A 44 -3.40 15.70 2.49
N MET A 45 -2.22 15.76 3.12
CA MET A 45 -1.99 15.09 4.40
C MET A 45 -2.96 15.59 5.49
N MET A 46 -3.48 16.81 5.41
CA MET A 46 -4.40 17.35 6.42
C MET A 46 -5.78 17.72 5.85
N ALA A 47 -6.00 17.48 4.56
CA ALA A 47 -7.26 17.80 3.89
C ALA A 47 -8.38 16.79 4.26
N PRO A 48 -9.65 17.22 4.30
CA PRO A 48 -10.78 16.31 4.32
C PRO A 48 -10.90 15.58 2.96
N GLU A 49 -11.59 14.43 2.94
CA GLU A 49 -11.80 13.62 1.74
C GLU A 49 -12.36 14.42 0.55
N SER A 50 -13.27 15.37 0.81
CA SER A 50 -13.89 16.22 -0.20
C SER A 50 -12.94 17.21 -0.89
N ALA A 51 -11.73 17.38 -0.35
CA ALA A 51 -10.69 18.26 -0.90
C ALA A 51 -9.51 17.47 -1.49
N LEU A 52 -9.59 16.14 -1.51
CA LEU A 52 -8.64 15.31 -2.23
C LEU A 52 -8.92 15.36 -3.74
N PRO A 53 -7.90 15.12 -4.58
CA PRO A 53 -8.09 14.91 -6.01
C PRO A 53 -9.21 13.91 -6.29
N ALA A 54 -9.97 14.15 -7.36
CA ALA A 54 -10.97 13.19 -7.80
C ALA A 54 -10.30 11.86 -8.19
N ALA A 55 -11.01 10.75 -7.95
CA ALA A 55 -10.56 9.43 -8.37
C ALA A 55 -10.22 9.43 -9.87
N ASP A 56 -9.10 8.80 -10.23
CA ASP A 56 -8.55 8.70 -11.58
C ASP A 56 -8.14 10.02 -12.25
N SER A 57 -8.16 11.13 -11.52
CA SER A 57 -7.64 12.42 -12.02
C SER A 57 -6.14 12.37 -12.27
N ASP A 58 -5.66 13.26 -13.16
CA ASP A 58 -4.22 13.39 -13.42
C ASP A 58 -3.45 13.79 -12.15
N GLU A 59 -4.08 14.53 -11.24
CA GLU A 59 -3.52 14.97 -9.97
C GLU A 59 -3.33 13.80 -8.98
N GLU A 60 -4.33 12.90 -8.87
CA GLU A 60 -4.20 11.66 -8.09
C GLU A 60 -3.09 10.78 -8.66
N LYS A 61 -3.11 10.56 -9.98
CA LYS A 61 -2.12 9.73 -10.68
C LYS A 61 -0.69 10.27 -10.51
N GLN A 62 -0.51 11.60 -10.57
CA GLN A 62 0.79 12.23 -10.31
C GLN A 62 1.25 12.00 -8.88
N SER A 63 0.35 12.12 -7.90
CA SER A 63 0.65 11.88 -6.48
C SER A 63 1.07 10.42 -6.23
N LEU A 64 0.29 9.46 -6.74
CA LEU A 64 0.60 8.03 -6.65
C LEU A 64 1.93 7.71 -7.34
N LYS A 65 2.13 8.21 -8.56
CA LYS A 65 3.38 8.00 -9.31
C LYS A 65 4.59 8.56 -8.58
N ALA A 66 4.49 9.75 -7.99
CA ALA A 66 5.58 10.36 -7.23
C ALA A 66 5.93 9.51 -5.98
N MET A 67 4.92 9.04 -5.23
CA MET A 67 5.15 8.14 -4.09
C MET A 67 5.81 6.83 -4.52
N MET A 68 5.32 6.19 -5.59
CA MET A 68 5.93 4.95 -6.11
C MET A 68 7.35 5.18 -6.60
N THR A 69 7.61 6.31 -7.26
CA THR A 69 8.96 6.68 -7.71
C THR A 69 9.92 6.77 -6.52
N ASN A 70 9.50 7.38 -5.41
CA ASN A 70 10.32 7.49 -4.21
C ASN A 70 10.57 6.12 -3.56
N VAL A 71 9.53 5.28 -3.46
CA VAL A 71 9.66 3.91 -2.90
C VAL A 71 10.66 3.08 -3.69
N TYR A 72 10.56 3.07 -5.02
CA TYR A 72 11.44 2.26 -5.88
C TYR A 72 12.81 2.89 -6.15
N ALA A 73 13.00 4.18 -5.82
CA ALA A 73 14.31 4.84 -5.88
C ALA A 73 15.10 4.75 -4.56
N ALA A 74 14.45 4.38 -3.46
CA ALA A 74 15.11 4.17 -2.17
C ALA A 74 16.13 3.03 -2.28
N SER A 75 17.25 3.15 -1.56
CA SER A 75 18.24 2.07 -1.52
C SER A 75 17.72 0.87 -0.72
N ASP A 76 18.21 -0.32 -1.05
CA ASP A 76 17.88 -1.57 -0.35
C ASP A 76 18.08 -1.45 1.18
N ASP A 77 19.13 -0.76 1.62
CA ASP A 77 19.39 -0.51 3.05
C ASP A 77 18.28 0.32 3.72
N ILE A 78 17.75 1.33 3.03
CA ILE A 78 16.65 2.17 3.54
C ILE A 78 15.36 1.35 3.57
N VAL A 79 15.08 0.58 2.51
CA VAL A 79 13.91 -0.29 2.42
C VAL A 79 13.93 -1.34 3.53
N ALA A 80 15.03 -2.09 3.68
CA ALA A 80 15.19 -3.09 4.73
C ALA A 80 15.04 -2.49 6.13
N LYS A 81 15.69 -1.34 6.39
CA LYS A 81 15.58 -0.64 7.68
C LYS A 81 14.13 -0.27 8.00
N THR A 82 13.43 0.36 7.06
CA THR A 82 12.06 0.85 7.27
C THR A 82 11.06 -0.29 7.43
N LEU A 83 11.21 -1.38 6.65
CA LEU A 83 10.37 -2.58 6.80
C LEU A 83 10.54 -3.24 8.17
N ARG A 84 11.79 -3.40 8.63
CA ARG A 84 12.09 -4.00 9.94
C ARG A 84 11.54 -3.17 11.10
N LEU A 85 11.69 -1.85 11.02
CA LEU A 85 11.13 -0.93 12.03
C LEU A 85 9.61 -1.04 12.10
N HIS A 86 8.94 -1.11 10.95
CA HIS A 86 7.49 -1.27 10.91
C HIS A 86 7.02 -2.64 11.42
N LEU A 87 7.71 -3.72 11.05
CA LEU A 87 7.43 -5.05 11.60
C LEU A 87 7.60 -5.07 13.13
N GLN A 88 8.70 -4.51 13.63
CA GLN A 88 8.96 -4.41 15.06
C GLN A 88 7.81 -3.66 15.75
N ARG A 89 7.34 -2.54 15.19
CA ARG A 89 6.18 -1.82 15.76
C ARG A 89 4.94 -2.70 15.79
N ILE A 90 4.61 -3.40 14.71
CA ILE A 90 3.45 -4.31 14.68
C ILE A 90 3.57 -5.38 15.76
N GLU A 91 4.76 -5.94 15.99
CA GLU A 91 5.00 -6.95 17.02
C GLU A 91 4.89 -6.38 18.44
N GLU A 92 5.30 -5.13 18.65
CA GLU A 92 5.23 -4.44 19.96
C GLU A 92 3.82 -3.93 20.29
N THR A 93 3.11 -3.36 19.33
CA THR A 93 1.80 -2.72 19.54
C THR A 93 0.61 -3.63 19.20
N GLY A 94 0.88 -4.76 18.53
CA GLY A 94 -0.14 -5.57 17.88
C GLY A 94 -0.60 -4.98 16.55
N ALA A 95 -1.08 -5.85 15.66
CA ALA A 95 -1.71 -5.46 14.41
C ALA A 95 -2.96 -4.60 14.68
N GLN A 96 -3.08 -3.46 14.01
CA GLN A 96 -4.20 -2.53 14.18
C GLN A 96 -5.28 -2.72 13.11
N CYS A 97 -4.95 -3.41 12.01
CA CYS A 97 -5.88 -3.75 10.93
C CYS A 97 -5.42 -5.02 10.19
N ALA A 98 -6.26 -5.53 9.30
CA ALA A 98 -5.97 -6.73 8.51
C ALA A 98 -4.71 -6.56 7.64
N GLU A 99 -4.42 -5.34 7.16
CA GLU A 99 -3.20 -5.05 6.41
C GLU A 99 -1.92 -5.20 7.24
N ASP A 100 -1.95 -4.95 8.55
CA ASP A 100 -0.77 -5.16 9.40
C ASP A 100 -0.47 -6.67 9.54
N GLU A 101 -1.52 -7.50 9.67
CA GLU A 101 -1.38 -8.96 9.67
C GLU A 101 -0.87 -9.48 8.33
N LEU A 102 -1.43 -8.95 7.23
CA LEU A 102 -1.00 -9.27 5.87
C LEU A 102 0.45 -8.86 5.64
N PHE A 103 0.85 -7.65 6.04
CA PHE A 103 2.21 -7.16 5.94
C PHE A 103 3.18 -8.09 6.68
N ALA A 104 2.88 -8.44 7.93
CA ALA A 104 3.72 -9.34 8.71
C ALA A 104 3.82 -10.75 8.08
N ARG A 105 2.75 -11.23 7.43
CA ARG A 105 2.76 -12.50 6.69
C ARG A 105 3.62 -12.43 5.43
N ILE A 106 3.46 -11.38 4.62
CA ILE A 106 4.22 -11.17 3.38
C ILE A 106 5.71 -10.96 3.69
N TYR A 107 6.04 -10.14 4.68
CA TYR A 107 7.43 -9.92 5.09
C TYR A 107 8.14 -11.22 5.49
N ARG A 108 7.47 -12.14 6.19
CA ARG A 108 8.06 -13.44 6.54
C ARG A 108 8.35 -14.32 5.32
N GLN A 109 7.60 -14.15 4.24
CA GLN A 109 7.80 -14.88 2.98
C GLN A 109 8.88 -14.21 2.12
N TYR A 110 8.93 -12.88 2.13
CA TYR A 110 9.84 -12.06 1.32
C TYR A 110 10.54 -11.00 2.19
N PRO A 111 11.48 -11.42 3.07
CA PRO A 111 12.14 -10.48 3.98
C PRO A 111 12.88 -9.39 3.23
N ASP A 112 12.76 -8.16 3.72
CA ASP A 112 13.41 -6.95 3.18
C ASP A 112 13.03 -6.58 1.74
N ASP A 113 12.01 -7.22 1.14
CA ASP A 113 11.55 -6.90 -0.22
C ASP A 113 10.64 -5.66 -0.22
N VAL A 114 10.91 -4.71 -1.13
CA VAL A 114 10.15 -3.45 -1.28
C VAL A 114 8.66 -3.68 -1.54
N GLY A 115 8.30 -4.80 -2.17
CA GLY A 115 6.94 -5.20 -2.46
C GLY A 115 6.07 -5.38 -1.22
N CYS A 116 6.67 -5.61 -0.04
CA CYS A 116 5.94 -5.65 1.23
C CYS A 116 5.15 -4.37 1.49
N TRP A 117 5.63 -3.21 1.02
CA TRP A 117 4.92 -1.94 1.19
C TRP A 117 3.62 -1.86 0.39
N MET A 118 3.48 -2.62 -0.69
CA MET A 118 2.31 -2.58 -1.57
C MET A 118 1.01 -2.98 -0.86
N VAL A 119 1.10 -3.68 0.27
CA VAL A 119 -0.03 -3.98 1.17
C VAL A 119 -0.84 -2.73 1.53
N TYR A 120 -0.18 -1.59 1.70
CA TYR A 120 -0.80 -0.32 2.10
C TYR A 120 -1.20 0.57 0.92
N PHE A 121 -0.78 0.23 -0.30
CA PHE A 121 -1.13 0.97 -1.52
C PHE A 121 -2.20 0.28 -2.35
N LEU A 122 -2.23 -1.05 -2.36
CA LEU A 122 -3.12 -1.84 -3.21
C LEU A 122 -4.30 -2.41 -2.43
N ASN A 123 -5.46 -2.55 -3.07
CA ASN A 123 -6.63 -3.11 -2.39
C ASN A 123 -6.36 -4.57 -2.00
N TYR A 124 -6.59 -4.90 -0.73
CA TYR A 124 -6.53 -6.28 -0.25
C TYR A 124 -7.87 -6.97 -0.51
N VAL A 125 -7.89 -7.80 -1.55
CA VAL A 125 -9.08 -8.50 -2.03
C VAL A 125 -9.07 -9.91 -1.45
N GLN A 126 -10.16 -10.28 -0.78
CA GLN A 126 -10.39 -11.64 -0.28
C GLN A 126 -11.60 -12.21 -1.00
N MET A 127 -11.41 -13.36 -1.64
CA MET A 127 -12.40 -13.99 -2.49
C MET A 127 -12.80 -15.35 -1.92
N VAL A 128 -14.10 -15.65 -1.96
CA VAL A 128 -14.63 -16.98 -1.67
C VAL A 128 -14.79 -17.82 -2.95
N PRO A 129 -14.88 -19.16 -2.86
CA PRO A 129 -15.03 -20.00 -4.04
C PRO A 129 -16.20 -19.57 -4.93
N GLY A 130 -15.93 -19.38 -6.22
CA GLY A 130 -16.89 -18.93 -7.22
C GLY A 130 -16.85 -17.42 -7.54
N GLU A 131 -16.16 -16.61 -6.73
CA GLU A 131 -15.89 -15.21 -7.08
C GLU A 131 -14.77 -15.10 -8.12
N ALA A 132 -14.80 -14.02 -8.91
CA ALA A 132 -13.81 -13.75 -9.94
C ALA A 132 -13.31 -12.31 -9.88
N LEU A 133 -12.02 -12.13 -10.18
CA LEU A 133 -11.34 -10.84 -10.29
C LEU A 133 -10.84 -10.68 -11.73
N PHE A 134 -11.32 -9.64 -12.42
CA PHE A 134 -10.80 -9.25 -13.71
C PHE A 134 -9.67 -8.25 -13.52
N LEU A 135 -8.53 -8.53 -14.13
CA LEU A 135 -7.34 -7.70 -14.10
C LEU A 135 -7.22 -6.99 -15.45
N SER A 136 -7.49 -5.69 -15.46
CA SER A 136 -7.29 -4.85 -16.64
C SER A 136 -5.80 -4.69 -16.95
N ASP A 137 -5.49 -4.38 -18.21
CA ASP A 137 -4.11 -4.15 -18.63
C ASP A 137 -3.49 -2.98 -17.86
N SER A 138 -2.22 -3.14 -17.48
CA SER A 138 -1.41 -2.12 -16.78
C SER A 138 -1.83 -1.79 -15.34
N GLU A 139 -2.71 -2.58 -14.73
CA GLU A 139 -3.06 -2.45 -13.31
C GLU A 139 -2.10 -3.28 -12.43
N PRO A 140 -1.54 -2.71 -11.35
CA PRO A 140 -0.73 -3.49 -10.41
C PRO A 140 -1.61 -4.50 -9.67
N HIS A 141 -1.15 -5.75 -9.61
CA HIS A 141 -1.81 -6.86 -8.93
C HIS A 141 -0.79 -7.91 -8.47
#